data_AF-D0EL70-F1
#
_entry.id   AF-D0EL70-F1
#
_cell.length_a   1.000
_cell.length_b   1.000
_cell.length_c   1.000
_cell.angle_alpha   90.00
_cell.angle_beta   90.00
_cell.angle_gamma   90.00
#
_symmetry.space_group_name_H-M   'P 1'
#
loop_
_entity.id
_entity.type
_entity.pdbx_description
1 polymer ?
#
loop_
_entity_poly.entity_id
_entity_poly.type
_entity_poly.pdbx_seq_one_letter_code
_entity_poly.pdbx_strand_id
1 'polypeptide(L)'
;MAVSALIFAGLVASIVAEFPTGYILTVQPNCGYTGSSEASIAILADFDITAKAMCDNGEFSFKRKDPVHYSLSLSYPGSPKDNTCIFPKKQDADLFVVNLFVSFGESSNTIHRKGENYTVTCPPGNVDSNDQDSSEES
;
A
#
# COMPACT_ATOMS: atom_id res chain seq x y z
N MET A 1 -18.30 -46.28 -39.60
CA MET A 1 -17.20 -46.16 -38.62
C MET A 1 -17.24 -44.73 -38.10
N ALA A 2 -17.73 -44.51 -36.87
CA ALA A 2 -17.86 -43.17 -36.31
C ALA A 2 -16.70 -42.93 -35.34
N VAL A 3 -15.85 -41.96 -35.65
CA VAL A 3 -14.73 -41.54 -34.82
C VAL A 3 -15.26 -40.54 -33.81
N SER A 4 -15.44 -40.96 -32.55
CA SER A 4 -15.79 -40.05 -31.45
C SER A 4 -14.57 -39.21 -31.09
N ALA A 5 -14.63 -37.91 -31.40
CA ALA A 5 -13.65 -36.94 -30.94
C ALA A 5 -13.93 -36.59 -29.47
N LEU A 6 -13.09 -37.09 -28.56
CA LEU A 6 -13.06 -36.68 -27.16
C LEU A 6 -12.40 -35.29 -27.09
N ILE A 7 -13.23 -34.25 -26.96
CA ILE A 7 -12.75 -32.88 -26.70
C ILE A 7 -12.34 -32.81 -25.23
N PHE A 8 -11.02 -32.85 -24.98
CA PHE A 8 -10.45 -32.55 -23.66
C PHE A 8 -10.54 -31.04 -23.42
N ALA A 9 -11.61 -30.60 -22.75
CA ALA A 9 -11.71 -29.25 -22.22
C ALA A 9 -10.76 -29.11 -21.02
N GLY A 10 -9.54 -28.63 -21.28
CA GLY A 10 -8.58 -28.33 -20.21
C GLY A 10 -9.07 -27.19 -19.34
N LEU A 11 -9.43 -27.49 -18.10
CA LEU A 11 -9.66 -26.52 -17.04
C LEU A 11 -8.33 -25.82 -16.72
N VAL A 12 -8.17 -24.61 -17.23
CA VAL A 12 -7.02 -23.76 -16.88
C VAL A 12 -7.32 -23.17 -15.50
N ALA A 13 -6.82 -23.81 -14.44
CA ALA A 13 -6.88 -23.26 -13.10
C ALA A 13 -5.90 -22.07 -13.03
N SER A 14 -6.44 -20.85 -13.03
CA SER A 14 -5.65 -19.66 -12.72
C SER A 14 -5.27 -19.71 -11.24
N ILE A 15 -4.00 -20.00 -10.94
CA ILE A 15 -3.46 -19.81 -9.60
C ILE A 15 -3.35 -18.31 -9.34
N VAL A 16 -4.43 -17.71 -8.85
CA VAL A 16 -4.36 -16.36 -8.28
C VAL A 16 -3.54 -16.49 -7.02
N ALA A 17 -2.39 -15.88 -7.10
CA ALA A 17 -1.40 -16.06 -6.12
C ALA A 17 -1.68 -14.94 -5.08
N GLU A 18 -2.45 -15.29 -4.05
CA GLU A 18 -2.87 -14.40 -2.95
C GLU A 18 -1.74 -14.19 -1.93
N PHE A 19 -1.79 -13.11 -1.13
CA PHE A 19 -0.89 -12.97 0.02
C PHE A 19 -1.03 -14.20 0.93
N PRO A 20 0.08 -14.81 1.37
CA PRO A 20 0.01 -16.06 2.10
C PRO A 20 -0.79 -15.86 3.38
N THR A 21 -1.74 -16.75 3.61
CA THR A 21 -2.58 -16.71 4.80
C THR A 21 -1.73 -16.99 6.04
N GLY A 22 -1.99 -16.22 7.12
CA GLY A 22 -1.25 -16.33 8.39
C GLY A 22 -0.03 -15.42 8.52
N TYR A 23 0.24 -14.56 7.54
CA TYR A 23 1.26 -13.51 7.63
C TYR A 23 0.63 -12.18 8.03
N ILE A 24 1.44 -11.32 8.66
CA ILE A 24 1.03 -9.97 9.07
C ILE A 24 1.44 -9.01 7.97
N LEU A 25 0.47 -8.26 7.44
CA LEU A 25 0.72 -7.08 6.63
C LEU A 25 -0.26 -5.97 7.07
N THR A 26 0.27 -4.93 7.69
CA THR A 26 -0.54 -3.81 8.20
C THR A 26 0.00 -2.51 7.65
N VAL A 27 -0.88 -1.72 7.02
CA VAL A 27 -0.58 -0.37 6.53
C VAL A 27 -1.20 0.63 7.49
N GLN A 28 -0.37 1.45 8.12
CA GLN A 28 -0.81 2.43 9.11
C GLN A 28 -0.43 3.86 8.65
N PRO A 29 -1.42 4.71 8.35
CA PRO A 29 -1.15 6.11 8.07
C PRO A 29 -1.00 6.93 9.34
N ASN A 30 -0.04 7.85 9.33
CA ASN A 30 0.12 8.92 10.32
C ASN A 30 -0.08 10.24 9.58
N CYS A 31 -1.29 10.79 9.64
CA CYS A 31 -1.66 11.94 8.81
C CYS A 31 -1.01 13.26 9.27
N GLY A 32 -0.73 13.42 10.56
CA GLY A 32 -0.24 14.69 11.12
C GLY A 32 -1.17 15.87 10.80
N TYR A 33 -0.68 17.10 10.96
CA TYR A 33 -1.45 18.30 10.62
C TYR A 33 -1.29 18.72 9.15
N THR A 34 -2.37 19.15 8.51
CA THR A 34 -2.36 19.73 7.16
C THR A 34 -1.60 21.07 7.15
N GLY A 35 -0.38 21.09 6.60
CA GLY A 35 0.54 22.24 6.67
C GLY A 35 1.79 21.97 7.51
N SER A 36 1.83 20.84 8.21
CA SER A 36 3.07 20.24 8.69
C SER A 36 3.71 19.37 7.61
N SER A 37 4.95 18.96 7.85
CA SER A 37 5.72 18.08 6.96
C SER A 37 5.99 16.73 7.62
N GLU A 38 5.03 16.28 8.43
CA GLU A 38 5.14 15.14 9.35
C GLU A 38 4.23 13.97 8.98
N ALA A 39 3.54 14.03 7.84
CA ALA A 39 2.78 12.91 7.35
C ALA A 39 3.71 11.72 7.04
N SER A 40 3.31 10.52 7.44
CA SER A 40 4.05 9.31 7.12
C SER A 40 3.12 8.10 7.00
N ILE A 41 3.59 7.06 6.31
CA ILE A 41 2.92 5.76 6.27
C ILE A 41 3.92 4.74 6.78
N ALA A 42 3.48 3.94 7.75
CA ALA A 42 4.19 2.79 8.25
C ALA A 42 3.58 1.51 7.67
N ILE A 43 4.43 0.53 7.37
CA ILE A 43 4.01 -0.82 7.02
C ILE A 43 4.70 -1.77 7.99
N LEU A 44 3.92 -2.60 8.68
CA LEU A 44 4.40 -3.73 9.46
C LEU A 44 4.20 -5.00 8.62
N ALA A 45 5.28 -5.75 8.39
CA ALA A 45 5.21 -7.03 7.72
C ALA A 45 6.19 -8.04 8.36
N ASP A 46 5.74 -9.27 8.60
CA ASP A 46 6.60 -10.36 9.14
C ASP A 46 7.35 -11.13 8.03
N PHE A 47 7.33 -10.61 6.80
CA PHE A 47 8.04 -11.13 5.64
C PHE A 47 8.67 -9.99 4.80
N ASP A 48 9.57 -10.38 3.89
CA ASP A 48 10.24 -9.44 3.01
C ASP A 48 9.27 -8.89 1.94
N ILE A 49 9.05 -7.57 1.99
CA ILE A 49 8.23 -6.86 1.01
C ILE A 49 9.01 -5.77 0.26
N THR A 50 8.52 -5.43 -0.92
CA THR A 50 8.83 -4.21 -1.65
C THR A 50 7.55 -3.38 -1.76
N ALA A 51 7.57 -2.17 -1.20
CA ALA A 51 6.43 -1.27 -1.21
C ALA A 51 6.76 0.07 -1.89
N LYS A 52 5.80 0.61 -2.63
CA LYS A 52 5.88 1.92 -3.31
C LYS A 52 4.59 2.70 -3.12
N ALA A 53 4.68 4.02 -3.11
CA ALA A 53 3.53 4.93 -3.15
C ALA A 53 3.49 5.70 -4.48
N MET A 54 2.29 5.95 -4.98
CA MET A 54 2.02 6.81 -6.15
C MET A 54 1.69 8.22 -5.66
N CYS A 55 2.68 9.12 -5.73
CA CYS A 55 2.61 10.49 -5.24
C CYS A 55 2.40 11.47 -6.39
N ASP A 56 2.02 12.72 -6.11
CA ASP A 56 1.84 13.74 -7.16
C ASP A 56 3.13 14.04 -7.93
N ASN A 57 4.28 13.87 -7.28
CA ASN A 57 5.61 14.05 -7.85
C ASN A 57 6.29 12.74 -8.28
N GLY A 58 5.56 11.63 -8.40
CA GLY A 58 6.06 10.37 -8.92
C GLY A 58 6.02 9.21 -7.92
N GLU A 59 6.77 8.15 -8.21
CA GLU A 59 6.82 6.95 -7.37
C GLU A 59 7.87 7.07 -6.26
N PHE A 60 7.49 6.72 -5.03
CA PHE A 60 8.42 6.69 -3.90
C PHE A 60 8.42 5.31 -3.22
N SER A 61 9.61 4.74 -3.09
CA SER A 61 9.79 3.47 -2.39
C SER A 61 9.80 3.66 -0.88
N PHE A 62 9.21 2.71 -0.15
CA PHE A 62 9.31 2.64 1.31
C PHE A 62 10.73 2.26 1.73
N LYS A 63 11.19 2.83 2.83
CA LYS A 63 12.49 2.48 3.43
C LYS A 63 12.26 1.48 4.56
N ARG A 64 12.94 0.33 4.51
CA ARG A 64 13.00 -0.61 5.64
C ARG A 64 13.74 0.06 6.81
N LYS A 65 13.15 0.03 7.99
CA LYS A 65 13.71 0.58 9.24
C LYS A 65 14.34 -0.49 10.11
N ASP A 66 13.68 -1.64 10.16
CA ASP A 66 14.13 -2.85 10.84
C ASP A 66 13.52 -4.07 10.11
N PRO A 67 13.72 -5.32 10.56
CA PRO A 67 13.27 -6.50 9.83
C PRO A 67 11.78 -6.54 9.49
N VAL A 68 10.92 -5.86 10.27
CA VAL A 68 9.46 -5.92 10.10
C VAL A 68 8.82 -4.57 9.78
N HIS A 69 9.50 -3.46 10.03
CA HIS A 69 8.95 -2.12 9.79
C HIS A 69 9.52 -1.45 8.54
N TYR A 70 8.61 -0.85 7.76
CA TYR A 70 8.90 -0.03 6.60
C TYR A 70 8.20 1.32 6.75
N SER A 71 8.80 2.39 6.26
CA SER A 71 8.18 3.72 6.36
C SER A 71 8.41 4.56 5.11
N LEU A 72 7.43 5.39 4.79
CA LEU A 72 7.55 6.47 3.82
C LEU A 72 7.09 7.79 4.45
N SER A 73 7.88 8.84 4.29
CA SER A 73 7.49 10.20 4.68
C SER A 73 6.83 10.92 3.52
N LEU A 74 5.75 11.64 3.81
CA LEU A 74 4.97 12.41 2.86
C LEU A 74 4.96 13.89 3.26
N SER A 75 4.79 14.77 2.27
CA SER A 75 4.53 16.19 2.49
C SER A 75 3.19 16.58 1.87
N TYR A 76 2.48 17.48 2.53
CA TYR A 76 1.29 18.09 1.95
C TYR A 76 1.66 19.07 0.82
N PRO A 77 0.84 19.20 -0.24
CA PRO A 77 1.14 20.05 -1.40
C PRO A 77 1.42 21.53 -1.09
N GLY A 78 0.90 22.06 0.01
CA GLY A 78 1.11 23.46 0.44
C GLY A 78 2.44 23.73 1.15
N SER A 79 3.17 22.69 1.55
CA SER A 79 4.47 22.81 2.24
C SER A 79 5.36 21.60 1.94
N PRO A 80 5.74 21.37 0.67
CA PRO A 80 6.54 20.22 0.28
C PRO A 80 7.97 20.33 0.83
N LYS A 81 8.47 19.25 1.44
CA LYS A 81 9.91 19.05 1.68
C LYS A 81 10.58 18.48 0.43
N ASP A 82 11.80 18.91 0.16
CA ASP A 82 12.61 18.36 -0.94
C ASP A 82 12.75 16.84 -0.83
N ASN A 83 12.68 16.15 -1.97
CA ASN A 83 12.80 14.69 -2.09
C ASN A 83 11.83 13.88 -1.21
N THR A 84 10.65 14.43 -0.92
CA THR A 84 9.56 13.70 -0.25
C THR A 84 8.40 13.43 -1.20
N CYS A 85 7.62 12.39 -0.89
CA CYS A 85 6.39 12.06 -1.60
C CYS A 85 5.34 13.16 -1.35
N ILE A 86 4.87 13.84 -2.40
CA ILE A 86 3.78 14.82 -2.28
C ILE A 86 2.45 14.07 -2.20
N PHE A 87 1.73 14.24 -1.09
CA PHE A 87 0.48 13.55 -0.80
C PHE A 87 -0.63 14.05 -1.74
N PRO A 88 -1.19 13.21 -2.64
CA PRO A 88 -2.20 13.66 -3.58
C PRO A 88 -3.46 14.15 -2.90
N LYS A 89 -3.92 15.35 -3.27
CA LYS A 89 -5.23 15.89 -2.85
C LYS A 89 -6.29 15.51 -3.87
N LYS A 90 -7.44 14.99 -3.43
CA LYS A 90 -8.61 14.81 -4.29
C LYS A 90 -9.16 16.18 -4.70
N GLN A 91 -9.47 16.36 -5.99
CA GLN A 91 -9.91 17.66 -6.52
C GLN A 91 -11.29 18.08 -5.96
N ASP A 92 -12.18 17.12 -5.74
CA ASP A 92 -13.58 17.36 -5.36
C ASP A 92 -13.85 17.24 -3.86
N ALA A 93 -12.81 17.02 -3.05
CA ALA A 93 -12.94 16.86 -1.61
C ALA A 93 -11.67 17.35 -0.90
N ASP A 94 -11.81 17.87 0.32
CA ASP A 94 -10.64 18.16 1.17
C ASP A 94 -10.02 16.88 1.75
N LEU A 95 -9.76 15.88 0.90
CA LEU A 95 -9.23 14.57 1.28
C LEU A 95 -7.90 14.34 0.57
N PHE A 96 -6.94 13.76 1.29
CA PHE A 96 -5.66 13.34 0.73
C PHE A 96 -5.67 11.83 0.56
N VAL A 97 -5.39 11.36 -0.65
CA VAL A 97 -5.51 9.94 -1.00
C VAL A 97 -4.26 9.48 -1.74
N VAL A 98 -3.60 8.45 -1.22
CA VAL A 98 -2.41 7.87 -1.86
C VAL A 98 -2.60 6.39 -2.06
N ASN A 99 -2.24 5.91 -3.25
CA ASN A 99 -2.27 4.50 -3.59
C ASN A 99 -0.88 3.91 -3.36
N LEU A 100 -0.83 2.78 -2.65
CA LEU A 100 0.38 2.04 -2.37
C LEU A 100 0.34 0.72 -3.12
N PHE A 101 1.45 0.32 -3.72
CA PHE A 101 1.64 -1.01 -4.26
C PHE A 101 2.62 -1.75 -3.36
N VAL A 102 2.14 -2.79 -2.67
CA VAL A 102 2.96 -3.65 -1.81
C VAL A 102 3.12 -4.99 -2.51
N SER A 103 4.33 -5.51 -2.56
CA SER A 103 4.61 -6.78 -3.21
C SER A 103 5.63 -7.63 -2.45
N PHE A 104 5.59 -8.93 -2.65
CA PHE A 104 6.52 -9.89 -2.05
C PHE A 104 6.95 -10.95 -3.07
N GLY A 105 8.10 -11.59 -2.80
CA GLY A 105 8.75 -12.53 -3.71
C GLY A 105 10.14 -12.05 -4.15
N GLU A 106 10.88 -12.91 -4.86
CA GLU A 106 12.24 -12.60 -5.33
C GLU A 106 12.26 -11.35 -6.23
N SER A 107 13.11 -10.38 -5.89
CA SER A 107 13.24 -9.11 -6.60
C SER A 107 13.69 -9.26 -8.06
N SER A 108 14.36 -10.37 -8.40
CA SER A 108 14.85 -10.68 -9.74
C SER A 108 13.85 -11.40 -10.63
N ASN A 109 12.70 -11.87 -10.10
CA ASN A 109 11.80 -12.76 -10.83
C ASN A 109 10.35 -12.27 -10.74
N THR A 110 9.95 -11.44 -11.72
CA THR A 110 8.63 -10.80 -11.79
C THR A 110 7.46 -11.80 -11.74
N ILE A 111 7.69 -13.05 -12.17
CA ILE A 111 6.70 -14.13 -12.20
C ILE A 111 6.27 -14.54 -10.78
N HIS A 112 7.17 -14.44 -9.80
CA HIS A 112 6.90 -14.80 -8.41
C HIS A 112 6.48 -13.59 -7.56
N ARG A 113 6.31 -12.42 -8.18
CA ARG A 113 5.98 -11.20 -7.47
C ARG A 113 4.48 -11.00 -7.44
N LYS A 114 3.88 -11.17 -6.27
CA LYS A 114 2.48 -10.83 -6.01
C LYS A 114 2.42 -9.45 -5.38
N GLY A 115 1.36 -8.71 -5.61
CA GLY A 115 1.17 -7.45 -4.93
C GLY A 115 -0.28 -7.02 -4.80
N GLU A 116 -0.49 -6.13 -3.85
CA GLU A 116 -1.78 -5.58 -3.47
C GLU A 116 -1.71 -4.05 -3.52
N ASN A 117 -2.85 -3.46 -3.88
CA ASN A 117 -3.02 -2.02 -3.88
C ASN A 117 -3.76 -1.61 -2.62
N TYR A 118 -3.17 -0.68 -1.87
CA TYR A 118 -3.79 -0.08 -0.68
C TYR A 118 -4.12 1.37 -0.97
N THR A 119 -5.29 1.82 -0.54
CA THR A 119 -5.68 3.22 -0.61
C THR A 119 -5.67 3.81 0.79
N VAL A 120 -4.75 4.72 1.04
CA VAL A 120 -4.66 5.46 2.30
C VAL A 120 -5.36 6.79 2.14
N THR A 121 -6.24 7.12 3.07
CA THR A 121 -6.98 8.38 3.09
C THR A 121 -6.72 9.15 4.37
N CYS A 122 -6.35 10.43 4.25
CA CYS A 122 -6.22 11.35 5.38
C CYS A 122 -7.24 12.49 5.22
N PRO A 123 -8.15 12.68 6.18
CA PRO A 123 -9.04 13.83 6.23
C PRO A 123 -8.27 15.14 6.51
N PRO A 124 -8.85 16.30 6.17
CA PRO A 124 -8.25 17.58 6.46
C PRO A 124 -8.46 17.85 7.96
N GLY A 125 -7.40 18.04 8.74
CA GLY A 125 -7.59 18.20 10.17
C GLY A 125 -6.40 18.77 10.91
N ASN A 126 -6.66 19.87 11.65
CA ASN A 126 -6.03 20.15 12.94
C ASN A 126 -6.50 19.05 13.89
N VAL A 127 -5.74 17.95 14.02
CA VAL A 127 -6.07 16.89 14.96
C VAL A 127 -4.95 16.79 15.97
N ASP A 128 -5.19 17.41 17.13
CA ASP A 128 -4.51 17.09 18.38
C ASP A 128 -4.62 15.58 18.61
N SER A 129 -3.46 14.97 18.79
CA SER A 129 -3.26 13.54 18.98
C SER A 129 -4.12 12.94 20.11
N ASN A 130 -5.02 12.04 19.76
CA ASN A 130 -5.31 10.76 20.43
C ASN A 130 -6.70 10.29 19.99
N ASP A 131 -6.77 9.20 19.23
CA ASP A 131 -7.81 8.18 19.38
C ASP A 131 -7.37 6.93 18.60
N GLN A 132 -6.81 5.96 19.34
CA GLN A 132 -6.91 4.55 18.97
C GLN A 132 -8.37 4.16 19.21
N ASP A 133 -9.20 4.16 18.16
CA ASP A 133 -10.44 3.40 18.22
C ASP A 133 -10.19 2.01 17.67
N SER A 134 -9.80 1.13 18.59
CA SER A 134 -10.10 -0.29 18.53
C SER A 134 -11.58 -0.47 18.78
N SER A 135 -12.39 -0.58 17.73
CA SER A 135 -13.75 -1.10 17.82
C SER A 135 -13.74 -2.56 17.36
N GLU A 136 -13.51 -3.44 18.33
CA GLU A 136 -13.99 -4.83 18.32
C GLU A 136 -15.50 -4.86 18.14
N GLU A 137 -15.95 -5.74 17.26
CA GLU A 137 -17.34 -6.15 17.08
C GLU A 137 -17.79 -6.97 18.31
N SER A 138 -18.96 -6.66 18.87
CA SER A 138 -19.68 -7.49 19.85
C SER A 138 -21.18 -7.35 19.66
#